data_AF-R7LDX4-F1
#
_entry.id   AF-R7LDX4-F1
#
_cell.length_a   1.000
_cell.length_b   1.000
_cell.length_c   1.000
_cell.angle_alpha   90.00
_cell.angle_beta   90.00
_cell.angle_gamma   90.00
#
_symmetry.space_group_name_H-M   'P 1'
#
loop_
_entity.id
_entity.type
_entity.pdbx_description
1 polymer ?
#
loop_
_entity_poly.entity_id
_entity_poly.type
_entity_poly.pdbx_seq_one_letter_code
_entity_poly.pdbx_strand_id
1 'polypeptide(L)'
;MLLRELRRFIERPLSDSQLAAAKKQLCGQVVISTDAAEGYALALGKTFAHYGTHRNVSALCSRIREITAADVQQVAAEIYADDRLTTLIYR
;
A
#
# COMPACT_ATOMS: atom_id res chain seq x y z
N MET A 1 -16.37 -12.81 10.25
CA MET A 1 -16.20 -11.34 10.35
C MET A 1 -15.19 -10.84 9.32
N LEU A 2 -13.94 -11.35 9.29
CA LEU A 2 -12.89 -10.97 8.33
C LEU A 2 -13.33 -10.98 6.85
N LEU A 3 -13.81 -12.13 6.35
CA LEU A 3 -14.26 -12.28 4.94
C LEU A 3 -15.36 -11.27 4.55
N ARG A 4 -16.22 -10.89 5.50
CA ARG A 4 -17.28 -9.90 5.27
C ARG A 4 -16.71 -8.49 5.09
N GLU A 5 -15.67 -8.15 5.85
CA GLU A 5 -15.00 -6.85 5.73
C GLU A 5 -14.16 -6.78 4.43
N LEU A 6 -13.52 -7.87 4.03
CA LEU A 6 -12.84 -7.98 2.73
C LEU A 6 -13.82 -7.80 1.57
N ARG A 7 -14.95 -8.51 1.57
CA ARG A 7 -16.00 -8.31 0.57
C ARG A 7 -16.53 -6.88 0.55
N ARG A 8 -16.76 -6.27 1.71
CA ARG A 8 -17.19 -4.86 1.77
C ARG A 8 -16.15 -3.92 1.12
N PHE A 9 -14.87 -4.20 1.27
CA PHE A 9 -13.79 -3.42 0.68
C PHE A 9 -13.70 -3.59 -0.85
N ILE A 10 -14.11 -4.76 -1.38
CA ILE A 10 -14.27 -5.00 -2.82
C ILE A 10 -15.52 -4.30 -3.36
N GLU A 11 -16.65 -4.41 -2.67
CA GLU A 11 -17.96 -3.96 -3.16
C GLU A 11 -18.18 -2.45 -3.02
N ARG A 12 -17.54 -1.81 -2.03
CA ARG A 12 -17.74 -0.40 -1.73
C ARG A 12 -16.43 0.36 -1.85
N PRO A 13 -16.30 1.30 -2.81
CA PRO A 13 -15.15 2.16 -2.89
C PRO A 13 -14.93 2.92 -1.58
N LEU A 14 -13.67 3.21 -1.27
CA LEU A 14 -13.35 4.13 -0.18
C LEU A 14 -13.97 5.50 -0.44
N SER A 15 -14.48 6.15 0.62
CA SER A 15 -14.83 7.57 0.52
C SER A 15 -13.58 8.41 0.29
N ASP A 16 -13.75 9.60 -0.29
CA ASP A 16 -12.65 10.54 -0.50
C ASP A 16 -11.90 10.85 0.80
N SER A 17 -12.62 10.99 1.92
CA SER A 17 -12.05 11.23 3.24
C SER A 17 -11.22 10.04 3.76
N GLN A 18 -11.68 8.81 3.55
CA GLN A 18 -10.95 7.60 3.95
C GLN A 18 -9.69 7.42 3.10
N LEU A 19 -9.81 7.61 1.78
CA LEU A 19 -8.68 7.52 0.86
C LEU A 19 -7.63 8.60 1.16
N ALA A 20 -8.06 9.84 1.41
CA ALA A 20 -7.17 10.94 1.77
C ALA A 20 -6.42 10.66 3.08
N ALA A 21 -7.11 10.15 4.10
CA ALA A 21 -6.51 9.78 5.38
C ALA A 21 -5.46 8.66 5.20
N ALA A 22 -5.81 7.60 4.46
CA ALA A 22 -4.90 6.49 4.20
C ALA A 22 -3.64 6.93 3.42
N LYS A 23 -3.81 7.74 2.35
CA LYS A 23 -2.70 8.32 1.58
C LYS A 23 -1.78 9.16 2.46
N LYS A 24 -2.35 10.01 3.32
CA LYS A 24 -1.60 10.87 4.25
C LYS A 24 -0.79 10.02 5.23
N GLN A 25 -1.40 8.99 5.79
CA GLN A 25 -0.74 8.08 6.72
C GLN A 25 0.42 7.32 6.05
N LEU A 26 0.21 6.75 4.86
CA LEU A 26 1.25 6.06 4.11
C LEU A 26 2.43 6.98 3.75
N CYS A 27 2.15 8.18 3.22
CA CYS A 27 3.20 9.15 2.91
C CYS A 27 3.97 9.56 4.17
N GLY A 28 3.28 9.77 5.30
CA GLY A 28 3.92 10.08 6.57
C GLY A 28 4.88 8.98 7.04
N GLN A 29 4.47 7.71 6.97
CA GLN A 29 5.31 6.57 7.33
C GLN A 29 6.53 6.43 6.41
N VAL A 30 6.37 6.67 5.10
CA VAL A 30 7.49 6.66 4.16
C VAL A 30 8.53 7.72 4.54
N VAL A 31 8.10 8.94 4.89
CA VAL A 31 9.01 10.02 5.31
C VAL A 31 9.69 9.71 6.64
N ILE A 32 8.96 9.20 7.64
CA ILE A 32 9.55 8.82 8.93
C ILE A 32 10.59 7.70 8.76
N SER A 33 10.31 6.72 7.88
CA SER A 33 11.24 5.61 7.61
C SER A 33 12.56 6.04 6.98
N THR A 34 12.64 7.26 6.44
CA THR A 34 13.88 7.81 5.88
C THR A 34 14.79 8.51 6.90
N ASP A 35 14.29 8.81 8.12
CA ASP A 35 15.12 9.38 9.20
C ASP A 35 15.98 8.32 9.90
N ALA A 36 15.66 7.03 9.76
CA ALA A 36 16.52 5.94 10.20
C ALA A 36 17.60 5.69 9.14
N ALA A 37 18.78 6.30 9.31
CA ALA A 37 19.90 6.24 8.35
C ALA A 37 20.26 4.81 7.87
N GLU A 38 20.15 3.82 8.75
CA GLU A 38 20.36 2.40 8.43
C GLU A 38 19.24 1.82 7.54
N GLY A 39 17.98 2.12 7.85
CA GLY A 39 16.82 1.74 7.03
C GLY A 39 16.80 2.43 5.67
N TYR A 40 17.28 3.68 5.63
CA TYR A 40 17.48 4.43 4.39
C TYR A 40 18.57 3.80 3.52
N ALA A 41 19.74 3.51 4.08
CA ALA A 41 20.84 2.86 3.37
C ALA A 41 20.44 1.48 2.82
N LEU A 42 19.76 0.65 3.61
CA LEU A 42 19.28 -0.67 3.19
C LEU A 42 18.25 -0.56 2.04
N ALA A 43 17.30 0.37 2.14
CA ALA A 43 16.31 0.58 1.09
C ALA A 43 16.93 1.17 -0.18
N LEU A 44 17.94 2.03 -0.05
CA LEU A 44 18.65 2.63 -1.17
C LEU A 44 19.47 1.57 -1.92
N GLY A 45 20.16 0.68 -1.21
CA GLY A 45 20.85 -0.48 -1.78
C GLY A 45 19.91 -1.41 -2.55
N LYS A 46 18.73 -1.75 -1.99
CA LYS A 46 17.71 -2.56 -2.69
C LYS A 46 17.16 -1.88 -3.94
N THR A 47 16.89 -0.57 -3.84
CA THR A 47 16.33 0.20 -4.97
C THR A 47 17.34 0.29 -6.11
N PHE A 48 18.60 0.57 -5.80
CA PHE A 48 19.67 0.62 -6.81
C PHE A 48 19.90 -0.75 -7.45
N ALA A 49 19.94 -1.83 -6.67
CA ALA A 49 20.14 -3.18 -7.20
C ALA A 49 18.99 -3.64 -8.12
N HIS A 50 17.73 -3.27 -7.82
CA HIS A 50 16.59 -3.68 -8.63
C HIS A 50 16.28 -2.76 -9.82
N TYR A 51 16.52 -1.46 -9.68
CA TYR A 51 16.03 -0.46 -10.64
C TYR A 51 17.12 0.45 -11.20
N GLY A 52 18.35 0.40 -10.67
CA GLY A 52 19.46 1.26 -11.10
C GLY A 52 19.28 2.74 -10.75
N THR A 53 18.35 3.10 -9.86
CA THR A 53 18.03 4.50 -9.53
C THR A 53 18.03 4.77 -8.02
N HIS A 54 18.10 6.05 -7.66
CA HIS A 54 18.02 6.51 -6.27
C HIS A 54 16.56 6.55 -5.78
N ARG A 55 16.35 6.29 -4.48
CA ARG A 55 15.02 6.35 -3.86
C ARG A 55 14.54 7.80 -3.75
N ASN A 56 13.63 8.21 -4.64
CA ASN A 56 13.00 9.53 -4.60
C ASN A 56 11.68 9.47 -3.80
N VAL A 57 11.74 9.83 -2.52
CA VAL A 57 10.57 9.85 -1.61
C VAL A 57 9.48 10.79 -2.10
N SER A 58 9.83 11.95 -2.65
CA SER A 58 8.85 12.90 -3.18
C SER A 58 8.07 12.32 -4.35
N ALA A 59 8.76 11.68 -5.30
CA ALA A 59 8.14 11.02 -6.44
C ALA A 59 7.25 9.84 -6.00
N LEU A 60 7.68 9.05 -5.01
CA LEU A 60 6.87 7.98 -4.43
C LEU A 60 5.58 8.53 -3.80
N CYS A 61 5.68 9.57 -2.98
CA CYS A 61 4.52 10.22 -2.38
C CYS A 61 3.58 10.85 -3.43
N SER A 62 4.12 11.40 -4.53
CA SER A 62 3.30 11.91 -5.64
C SER A 62 2.49 10.80 -6.31
N ARG A 63 3.13 9.67 -6.63
CA ARG A 63 2.43 8.49 -7.17
C ARG A 63 1.34 7.97 -6.22
N ILE A 64 1.61 7.94 -4.91
CA ILE A 64 0.60 7.55 -3.91
C ILE A 64 -0.60 8.52 -3.91
N ARG A 65 -0.35 9.83 -4.08
CA ARG A 65 -1.42 10.83 -4.12
C ARG A 65 -2.32 10.70 -5.35
N GLU A 66 -1.79 10.21 -6.47
CA GLU A 66 -2.54 10.01 -7.72
C GLU A 66 -3.51 8.82 -7.68
N ILE A 67 -3.30 7.85 -6.77
CA ILE A 67 -4.15 6.65 -6.65
C ILE A 67 -5.62 7.01 -6.42
N THR A 68 -6.54 6.46 -7.19
CA THR A 68 -7.97 6.70 -7.02
C THR A 68 -8.64 5.62 -6.16
N ALA A 69 -9.87 5.88 -5.70
CA ALA A 69 -10.64 4.86 -5.00
C ALA A 69 -10.95 3.66 -5.91
N ALA A 70 -11.11 3.89 -7.21
CA ALA A 70 -11.32 2.85 -8.22
C ALA A 70 -10.08 1.95 -8.37
N ASP A 71 -8.87 2.52 -8.39
CA ASP A 71 -7.63 1.73 -8.45
C ASP A 71 -7.51 0.80 -7.24
N VAL A 72 -7.79 1.32 -6.05
CA VAL A 72 -7.76 0.53 -4.80
C VAL A 72 -8.80 -0.58 -4.84
N GLN A 73 -10.01 -0.28 -5.31
CA GLN A 73 -11.10 -1.24 -5.39
C GLN A 73 -10.80 -2.36 -6.41
N GLN A 74 -10.23 -2.02 -7.56
CA GLN A 74 -9.84 -2.98 -8.59
C GLN A 74 -8.81 -3.97 -8.04
N VAL A 75 -7.76 -3.46 -7.37
CA VAL A 75 -6.74 -4.31 -6.74
C VAL A 75 -7.34 -5.14 -5.60
N ALA A 76 -8.25 -4.58 -4.80
CA ALA A 76 -8.92 -5.32 -3.75
C ALA A 76 -9.74 -6.50 -4.31
N ALA A 77 -10.47 -6.29 -5.41
CA ALA A 77 -11.23 -7.35 -6.09
C ALA A 77 -10.31 -8.47 -6.60
N GLU A 78 -9.13 -8.12 -7.09
CA GLU A 78 -8.15 -9.09 -7.59
C GLU A 78 -7.48 -9.89 -6.45
N ILE A 79 -7.06 -9.21 -5.38
CA ILE A 79 -6.24 -9.84 -4.32
C ILE A 79 -7.12 -10.64 -3.35
N TYR A 80 -8.32 -10.16 -3.05
CA TYR A 80 -9.23 -10.79 -2.10
C TYR A 80 -10.30 -11.68 -2.75
N ALA A 81 -10.09 -12.08 -4.00
CA ALA A 81 -10.93 -13.07 -4.66
C ALA A 81 -10.98 -14.37 -3.84
N ASP A 82 -12.17 -14.94 -3.69
CA ASP A 82 -12.41 -16.09 -2.80
C ASP A 82 -11.51 -17.30 -3.14
N ASP A 83 -11.14 -17.46 -4.42
CA ASP A 83 -10.25 -18.52 -4.93
C ASP A 83 -8.75 -18.27 -4.67
N ARG A 84 -8.37 -17.06 -4.23
CA ARG A 84 -6.99 -16.67 -3.89
C ARG A 84 -6.74 -16.62 -2.39
N LEU A 85 -7.76 -16.83 -1.56
CA LEU A 85 -7.65 -16.80 -0.11
C LEU A 85 -7.28 -18.18 0.45
N THR A 86 -6.13 -18.25 1.14
CA THR A 86 -5.71 -19.45 1.88
C THR A 86 -5.83 -19.21 3.38
N THR A 87 -6.40 -20.17 4.12
CA THR A 87 -6.53 -20.10 5.58
C THR A 87 -5.83 -21.28 6.24
N LEU A 88 -4.97 -21.00 7.22
CA LEU A 88 -4.29 -22.01 8.03
C LEU A 88 -4.86 -21.96 9.46
N ILE A 89 -5.40 -23.09 9.92
CA ILE A 89 -6.00 -23.22 11.27
C ILE A 89 -5.25 -24.32 12.00
N TYR A 90 -4.63 -23.97 13.12
CA TYR A 90 -4.03 -24.93 14.05
C TYR A 90 -5.07 -25.36 15.09
N ARG A 91 -5.07 -26.65 15.43
CA ARG A 91 -5.89 -27.23 16.50
C ARG A 91 -4.99 -27.68 17.64
#